data_AF-A0A963VBC6-F1
#
_entry.id   AF-A0A963VBC6-F1
#
_cell.length_a   1.000
_cell.length_b   1.000
_cell.length_c   1.000
_cell.angle_alpha   90.00
_cell.angle_beta   90.00
_cell.angle_gamma   90.00
#
_symmetry.space_group_name_H-M   'P 1'
#
loop_
_entity.id
_entity.type
_entity.pdbx_description
1 polymer ?
#
loop_
_entity_poly.entity_id
_entity_poly.type
_entity_poly.pdbx_seq_one_letter_code
_entity_poly.pdbx_strand_id
1 'polypeptide(L)' 'MGPFPHSAPRSVISTDNPAGTDGFEFVEFAHPEPEELRQIFARMGYELVGCHRSKRIE' A
#
# COMPACT_ATOMS: atom_id res chain seq x y z
N MET A 1 6.79 1.77 -6.74
CA MET A 1 7.43 3.01 -7.26
C MET A 1 6.65 3.48 -8.49
N GLY A 2 5.47 4.08 -8.28
CA GLY A 2 4.66 4.65 -9.36
C GLY A 2 5.00 6.12 -9.60
N PRO A 3 4.68 6.70 -10.77
CA PRO A 3 4.95 8.09 -11.05
C PRO A 3 3.81 8.98 -10.53
N PHE A 4 4.08 9.80 -9.52
CA PHE A 4 3.27 10.96 -9.10
C PHE A 4 4.20 11.97 -8.42
N PRO A 5 4.03 13.29 -8.63
CA PRO A 5 5.15 14.19 -8.87
C PRO A 5 6.09 14.25 -7.67
N HIS A 6 7.35 13.88 -7.90
CA HIS A 6 8.45 14.06 -6.95
C HIS A 6 8.75 15.54 -6.62
N SER A 7 7.98 16.47 -7.20
CA SER A 7 8.05 17.92 -6.99
C SER A 7 6.93 18.48 -6.11
N ALA A 8 6.02 17.64 -5.57
CA ALA A 8 5.02 18.11 -4.62
C ALA A 8 5.71 18.63 -3.34
N PRO A 9 5.23 19.74 -2.74
CA PRO A 9 5.71 20.18 -1.44
C PRO A 9 5.49 19.06 -0.41
N ARG A 10 6.48 18.83 0.46
CA ARG A 10 6.32 17.87 1.57
C ARG A 10 5.18 18.31 2.48
N SER A 11 4.40 17.35 2.96
CA SER A 11 3.42 17.60 4.01
C SER A 11 4.07 18.20 5.27
N VAL A 12 3.31 19.07 5.94
CA VAL A 12 3.73 19.76 7.16
C VAL A 12 2.83 19.31 8.31
N ILE A 13 3.43 19.15 9.50
CA ILE A 13 2.68 18.86 10.72
C ILE A 13 1.72 20.01 11.02
N SER A 14 0.44 19.69 11.20
CA SER A 14 -0.63 20.63 11.54
C SER A 14 -1.67 19.96 12.45
N THR A 15 -2.66 20.72 12.93
CA THR A 15 -3.77 20.15 13.71
C THR A 15 -4.58 19.13 12.91
N ASP A 16 -4.72 19.35 11.60
CA ASP A 16 -5.52 18.49 10.71
C ASP A 16 -4.69 17.34 10.11
N ASN A 17 -3.36 17.49 10.05
CA ASN A 17 -2.41 16.42 9.72
C ASN A 17 -1.31 16.34 10.80
N PRO A 18 -1.58 15.73 11.96
CA PRO A 18 -0.63 15.66 13.07
C PRO A 18 0.63 14.86 12.75
N ALA A 19 0.50 13.87 11.86
CA ALA A 19 1.62 13.03 11.44
C ALA A 19 2.45 13.68 10.32
N GLY A 20 1.93 14.73 9.66
CA GLY A 20 2.58 15.37 8.53
C GLY A 20 2.85 14.41 7.36
N THR A 21 2.03 13.37 7.19
CA THR A 21 2.23 12.36 6.14
C THR A 21 1.55 12.76 4.84
N ASP A 22 2.16 12.38 3.71
CA ASP A 22 1.61 12.56 2.36
C ASP A 22 0.62 11.45 1.97
N GLY A 23 0.30 10.54 2.90
CA GLY A 23 -0.52 9.35 2.71
C GLY A 23 0.14 8.09 3.28
N PHE A 24 -0.28 6.92 2.76
CA PHE A 24 0.29 5.63 3.07
C PHE A 24 0.80 4.97 1.79
N GLU A 25 1.97 4.34 1.85
CA GLU A 25 2.55 3.68 0.68
C GLU A 25 1.88 2.33 0.37
N PHE A 26 1.52 1.57 1.41
CA PHE A 26 0.80 0.31 1.29
C PHE A 26 0.05 -0.02 2.58
N VAL A 27 -0.87 -0.98 2.49
CA VAL A 27 -1.54 -1.61 3.63
C VAL A 27 -1.29 -3.11 3.53
N GLU A 28 -0.81 -3.72 4.61
CA GLU A 28 -0.59 -5.16 4.68
C GLU A 28 -1.81 -5.86 5.26
N PHE A 29 -2.24 -6.95 4.62
CA PHE A 29 -3.34 -7.80 5.07
C PHE A 29 -2.81 -9.19 5.39
N ALA A 30 -3.26 -9.75 6.53
CA ALA A 30 -2.89 -11.10 6.95
C ALA A 30 -4.15 -11.94 7.15
N HIS A 31 -4.14 -13.15 6.57
CA HIS A 31 -5.21 -14.14 6.71
C HIS A 31 -4.60 -15.54 6.82
N PRO A 32 -5.19 -16.46 7.61
CA PRO A 32 -4.73 -17.86 7.67
C PRO A 32 -4.75 -18.55 6.29
N GLU A 33 -5.68 -18.14 5.43
CA GLU A 33 -5.84 -18.61 4.06
C GLU A 33 -5.61 -17.45 3.08
N PRO A 34 -4.37 -17.20 2.63
CA PRO A 34 -4.04 -16.04 1.79
C PRO A 34 -4.70 -16.07 0.41
N GLU A 35 -5.12 -17.24 -0.05
CA GLU A 35 -5.88 -17.41 -1.30
C GLU A 35 -7.20 -16.63 -1.29
N GLU A 36 -7.90 -16.59 -0.14
CA GLU A 36 -9.16 -15.87 -0.04
C GLU A 36 -8.98 -14.37 -0.29
N LEU A 37 -7.94 -13.78 0.30
CA LEU A 37 -7.58 -12.39 0.06
C LEU A 37 -7.21 -12.16 -1.40
N ARG A 38 -6.41 -13.06 -2.00
CA ARG A 38 -6.01 -12.94 -3.41
C ARG A 38 -7.22 -12.91 -4.35
N GLN A 39 -8.20 -13.79 -4.12
CA GLN A 39 -9.43 -13.82 -4.91
C GLN A 39 -10.24 -12.53 -4.76
N ILE A 40 -10.34 -11.98 -3.55
CA ILE A 40 -11.04 -10.72 -3.30
C ILE A 40 -10.35 -9.57 -4.02
N PHE A 41 -9.03 -9.44 -3.89
CA PHE A 41 -8.27 -8.38 -4.54
C PHE A 41 -8.35 -8.46 -6.07
N ALA A 42 -8.28 -9.66 -6.65
CA ALA A 42 -8.48 -9.86 -8.08
C ALA A 42 -9.87 -9.42 -8.55
N ARG A 43 -10.93 -9.72 -7.79
CA ARG A 43 -12.31 -9.28 -8.11
C ARG A 43 -12.49 -7.76 -7.99
N MET A 44 -11.73 -7.10 -7.13
CA MET A 44 -11.70 -5.64 -7.02
C MET A 44 -10.87 -4.97 -8.13
N GLY A 45 -10.15 -5.75 -8.94
CA GLY A 45 -9.33 -5.23 -10.04
C GLY A 45 -7.90 -4.88 -9.65
N TYR A 46 -7.39 -5.37 -8.51
CA TYR A 46 -5.97 -5.25 -8.16
C TYR A 46 -5.11 -6.21 -8.98
N GLU A 47 -3.86 -5.81 -9.23
CA GLU A 47 -2.84 -6.60 -9.93
C GLU A 47 -1.65 -6.89 -9.00
N LEU A 48 -1.05 -8.07 -9.14
CA LEU A 48 0.15 -8.44 -8.38
C LEU A 48 1.38 -7.68 -8.91
N VAL A 49 1.91 -6.77 -8.10
CA VAL A 49 3.04 -5.90 -8.51
C VAL A 49 4.38 -6.30 -7.88
N GLY A 50 4.41 -7.26 -6.97
CA GLY A 50 5.64 -7.72 -6.33
C GLY A 50 5.41 -8.85 -5.35
N CYS A 51 6.49 -9.45 -4.86
CA CYS A 51 6.45 -10.43 -3.77
C CYS A 51 7.60 -10.14 -2.81
N HIS A 52 7.42 -10.49 -1.53
CA HIS A 52 8.48 -10.36 -0.55
C HIS A 52 9.66 -11.29 -0.90
N ARG A 53 10.89 -10.76 -0.87
CA ARG A 53 12.08 -11.47 -1.38
C ARG A 53 12.39 -12.79 -0.66
N SER A 54 12.03 -12.89 0.61
CA SER A 54 12.40 -14.03 1.47
C SER A 54 11.22 -14.67 2.21
N LYS A 55 10.01 -14.14 2.05
CA LYS A 55 8.82 -14.62 2.77
C LYS A 55 7.74 -14.93 1.75
N ARG A 56 6.83 -15.85 2.09
CA ARG A 56 5.66 -16.19 1.27
C ARG A 56 4.57 -15.11 1.47
N ILE A 57 4.86 -13.91 0.98
CA ILE A 57 3.97 -12.74 1.01
C ILE A 57 3.97 -12.16 -0.41
N GLU A 58 2.78 -11.84 -0.87
CA GLU A 58 2.45 -11.30 -2.20
C GLU A 58 1.90 -9.88 -2.05
#